data_AF-A0A2D4EM42-F1
#
_entry.id   AF-A0A2D4EM42-F1
#
_cell.length_a   1.000
_cell.length_b   1.000
_cell.length_c   1.000
_cell.angle_alpha   90.00
_cell.angle_beta   90.00
_cell.angle_gamma   90.00
#
_symmetry.space_group_name_H-M   'P 1'
#
loop_
_entity.id
_entity.type
_entity.pdbx_description
1 polymer ?
#
loop_
_entity_poly.entity_id
_entity_poly.type
_entity_poly.pdbx_seq_one_letter_code
_entity_poly.pdbx_strand_id
1 'polypeptide(L)'
;DLYLKKELLQCEGCQSDCRTCTGPSQEECLQCAKKVHEWRCVPTCGEGYYYDERLGLPFRVCQRCEDNCLNCDSSGRNCSRCKEGFYLLSGSCIASDRCHNGDEMFCEMVKSNKLCERKPFIQFCCRTCLLAG
;
A
#
# COMPACT_ATOMS: atom_id res chain seq x y z
N ASP A 1 -22.91 -17.89 5.29
CA ASP A 1 -23.20 -19.11 6.05
C ASP A 1 -23.54 -18.80 7.51
N LEU A 2 -23.88 -19.83 8.29
CA LEU A 2 -24.27 -19.77 9.70
C LEU A 2 -23.26 -20.54 10.58
N TYR A 3 -23.07 -20.14 11.83
CA TYR A 3 -22.32 -20.89 12.83
C TYR A 3 -23.21 -21.26 14.03
N LEU A 4 -22.93 -22.39 14.70
CA LEU A 4 -23.70 -22.87 15.85
C LEU A 4 -23.15 -22.26 17.15
N LYS A 5 -23.96 -21.42 17.80
CA LYS A 5 -23.67 -20.88 19.12
C LYS A 5 -24.14 -21.86 20.20
N LYS A 6 -23.21 -22.68 20.70
CA LYS A 6 -23.50 -23.81 21.60
C LYS A 6 -24.24 -23.41 22.89
N GLU A 7 -23.99 -22.22 23.41
CA GLU A 7 -24.61 -21.71 24.64
C GLU A 7 -26.11 -21.44 24.49
N LEU A 8 -26.53 -21.03 23.29
CA LEU A 8 -27.92 -20.69 22.97
C LEU A 8 -28.61 -21.75 22.11
N LEU A 9 -27.88 -22.79 21.68
CA LEU A 9 -28.35 -23.82 20.75
C LEU A 9 -29.00 -23.21 19.49
N GLN A 10 -28.44 -22.10 19.00
CA GLN A 10 -28.98 -21.33 17.88
C GLN A 10 -27.91 -21.12 16.80
N CYS A 11 -28.34 -21.11 15.54
CA CYS A 11 -27.50 -20.76 14.41
C CYS A 11 -27.55 -19.25 14.19
N GLU A 12 -26.39 -18.58 14.22
CA GLU A 12 -26.26 -17.15 13.94
C GLU A 12 -25.50 -16.94 12.61
N GLY A 13 -25.76 -15.81 11.95
CA GLY A 13 -25.06 -15.42 10.72
C GLY A 13 -23.60 -15.09 10.98
N CYS A 14 -22.73 -15.48 10.05
CA CYS A 14 -21.36 -14.96 10.02
C CYS A 14 -21.35 -13.44 9.81
N GLN A 15 -20.25 -12.78 10.18
CA GLN A 15 -20.05 -11.37 9.86
C GLN A 15 -20.18 -11.11 8.35
N SER A 16 -20.61 -9.91 7.96
CA SER A 16 -20.86 -9.53 6.56
C SER A 16 -19.66 -9.74 5.63
N ASP A 17 -18.45 -9.67 6.18
CA ASP A 17 -17.20 -9.78 5.42
C ASP A 17 -16.68 -11.23 5.34
N CYS A 18 -17.37 -12.15 6.02
CA CYS A 18 -17.06 -13.56 6.13
C CYS A 18 -18.13 -14.43 5.46
N ARG A 19 -17.71 -15.25 4.50
CA ARG A 19 -18.58 -16.20 3.81
C ARG A 19 -18.91 -17.35 4.75
N THR A 20 -17.88 -17.95 5.34
CA THR A 20 -17.97 -19.16 6.17
C THR A 20 -17.15 -18.98 7.44
N CYS A 21 -17.74 -19.26 8.61
CA CYS A 21 -17.14 -19.02 9.93
C CYS A 21 -17.42 -20.16 10.91
N THR A 22 -16.59 -20.30 11.94
CA THR A 22 -16.82 -21.21 13.09
C THR A 22 -17.32 -20.49 14.34
N GLY A 23 -17.39 -19.16 14.29
CA GLY A 23 -17.74 -18.29 15.40
C GLY A 23 -17.93 -16.83 14.95
N PRO A 24 -18.31 -15.93 15.87
CA PRO A 24 -18.65 -14.54 15.55
C PRO A 24 -17.43 -13.64 15.29
N SER A 25 -16.22 -14.05 15.68
CA SER A 25 -15.03 -13.21 15.54
C SER A 25 -14.48 -13.21 14.10
N GLN A 26 -13.69 -12.18 13.76
CA GLN A 26 -12.97 -12.12 12.48
C GLN A 26 -11.90 -13.21 12.34
N GLU A 27 -11.38 -13.74 13.46
CA GLU A 27 -10.36 -14.78 13.51
C GLU A 27 -10.94 -16.18 13.27
N GLU A 28 -12.23 -16.35 13.56
CA GLU A 28 -12.99 -17.58 13.32
C GLU A 28 -13.59 -17.64 11.90
N CYS A 29 -13.18 -16.72 11.02
CA CYS A 29 -13.58 -16.74 9.63
C CYS A 29 -12.72 -17.71 8.80
N LEU A 30 -13.34 -18.73 8.23
CA LEU A 30 -12.68 -19.74 7.38
C LEU A 30 -12.54 -19.28 5.92
N GLN A 31 -13.53 -18.53 5.42
CA GLN A 31 -13.52 -18.00 4.06
C GLN A 31 -14.11 -16.61 4.06
N CYS A 32 -13.37 -15.63 3.55
CA CYS A 32 -13.90 -14.28 3.41
C CYS A 32 -14.96 -14.24 2.31
N ALA A 33 -16.06 -13.53 2.56
CA ALA A 33 -16.98 -13.15 1.48
C ALA A 33 -16.28 -12.19 0.51
N LYS A 34 -15.22 -11.51 0.99
CA LYS A 34 -14.36 -10.59 0.25
C LYS A 34 -12.85 -10.81 0.52
N LYS A 35 -12.12 -9.76 0.97
CA LYS A 35 -10.66 -9.58 0.83
C LYS A 35 -9.88 -9.96 2.10
N VAL A 36 -8.56 -10.25 1.99
CA VAL A 36 -7.70 -10.80 3.08
C VAL A 36 -6.45 -9.93 3.34
N HIS A 37 -6.13 -9.66 4.63
CA HIS A 37 -4.87 -9.06 5.10
C HIS A 37 -4.37 -9.79 6.35
N GLU A 38 -3.11 -10.25 6.39
CA GLU A 38 -2.51 -10.95 7.54
C GLU A 38 -3.37 -12.10 8.11
N TRP A 39 -3.93 -12.95 7.23
CA TRP A 39 -4.85 -14.06 7.59
C TRP A 39 -6.17 -13.64 8.24
N ARG A 40 -6.47 -12.34 8.26
CA ARG A 40 -7.75 -11.77 8.71
C ARG A 40 -8.50 -11.22 7.51
N CYS A 41 -9.83 -11.37 7.51
CA CYS A 41 -10.66 -10.73 6.50
C CYS A 41 -10.75 -9.24 6.79
N VAL A 42 -10.31 -8.39 5.85
CA VAL A 42 -10.42 -6.92 5.98
C VAL A 42 -11.15 -6.32 4.79
N PRO A 43 -11.97 -5.27 4.99
CA PRO A 43 -12.69 -4.60 3.91
C PRO A 43 -11.76 -3.77 3.00
N THR A 44 -10.69 -3.21 3.56
CA THR A 44 -9.66 -2.37 2.93
C THR A 44 -8.27 -2.79 3.40
N CYS A 45 -7.29 -2.90 2.49
CA CYS A 45 -5.88 -2.98 2.92
C CYS A 45 -5.59 -1.68 3.66
N GLY A 46 -4.96 -1.77 4.83
CA GLY A 46 -4.58 -0.59 5.61
C GLY A 46 -3.57 0.29 4.87
N GLU A 47 -3.21 1.42 5.47
CA GLU A 47 -2.17 2.30 4.90
C GLU A 47 -0.86 1.53 4.67
N GLY A 48 -0.25 1.75 3.50
CA GLY A 48 0.98 1.07 3.07
C GLY A 48 0.77 -0.29 2.43
N TYR A 49 -0.48 -0.68 2.15
CA TYR A 49 -0.82 -1.93 1.47
C TYR A 49 -1.84 -1.70 0.35
N TYR A 50 -1.73 -2.48 -0.73
CA TYR A 50 -2.62 -2.45 -1.87
C TYR A 50 -3.14 -3.85 -2.21
N TYR A 51 -4.21 -3.89 -3.00
CA TYR A 51 -4.77 -5.15 -3.48
C TYR A 51 -4.01 -5.64 -4.70
N ASP A 52 -3.34 -6.78 -4.56
CA ASP A 52 -2.72 -7.43 -5.70
C ASP A 52 -3.74 -8.36 -6.37
N GLU A 53 -4.17 -7.97 -7.57
CA GLU A 53 -5.06 -8.76 -8.42
C GLU A 53 -4.28 -9.84 -9.20
N ARG A 54 -3.53 -10.70 -8.49
CA ARG A 54 -2.90 -11.86 -9.15
C ARG A 54 -3.99 -12.84 -9.60
N LEU A 55 -4.10 -12.99 -10.91
CA LEU A 55 -4.89 -14.02 -11.56
C LEU A 55 -4.39 -15.41 -11.10
N GLY A 56 -5.15 -16.10 -10.26
CA GLY A 56 -4.87 -17.49 -9.86
C GLY A 56 -5.09 -17.82 -8.39
N LEU A 57 -5.23 -16.83 -7.50
CA LEU A 57 -5.63 -17.07 -6.12
C LEU A 57 -7.15 -16.91 -5.96
N PRO A 58 -7.83 -17.78 -5.20
CA PRO A 58 -9.28 -17.65 -4.96
C PRO A 58 -9.64 -16.47 -4.05
N PHE A 59 -8.66 -15.75 -3.51
CA PHE A 59 -8.82 -14.63 -2.59
C PHE A 59 -7.86 -13.48 -2.93
N ARG A 60 -8.33 -12.23 -2.74
CA ARG A 60 -7.53 -11.01 -2.93
C ARG A 60 -6.61 -10.83 -1.71
N VAL A 61 -5.29 -10.84 -1.94
CA VAL A 61 -4.26 -10.68 -0.92
C VAL A 61 -3.78 -9.23 -0.90
N CYS A 62 -3.64 -8.64 0.29
CA CYS A 62 -2.98 -7.35 0.45
C CYS A 62 -1.45 -7.49 0.34
N GLN A 63 -0.84 -6.81 -0.63
CA GLN A 63 0.61 -6.66 -0.74
C GLN A 63 1.07 -5.31 -0.21
N ARG A 64 2.30 -5.27 0.31
CA ARG A 64 2.89 -4.03 0.80
C ARG A 64 3.29 -3.13 -0.37
N CYS A 65 3.00 -1.84 -0.25
CA CYS A 65 3.55 -0.81 -1.11
C CYS A 65 5.09 -0.74 -0.99
N GLU A 66 5.72 -0.01 -1.91
CA GLU A 66 7.11 0.42 -1.74
C GLU A 66 7.35 1.16 -0.41
N ASP A 67 8.60 1.12 0.04
CA ASP A 67 8.98 1.60 1.37
C ASP A 67 8.58 3.07 1.58
N ASN A 68 8.13 3.36 2.80
CA ASN A 68 7.70 4.69 3.24
C ASN A 68 6.47 5.25 2.51
N CYS A 69 5.80 4.44 1.69
CA CYS A 69 4.52 4.78 1.07
C CYS A 69 3.34 4.44 2.00
N LEU A 70 2.36 5.34 2.10
CA LEU A 70 1.08 5.16 2.77
C LEU A 70 -0.05 4.74 1.83
N ASN A 71 0.02 5.11 0.55
CA ASN A 71 -1.00 4.74 -0.43
C ASN A 71 -0.38 4.58 -1.82
N CYS A 72 -0.50 3.42 -2.43
CA CYS A 72 0.06 3.12 -3.74
C CYS A 72 -0.99 2.55 -4.71
N ASP A 73 -0.66 2.56 -6.00
CA ASP A 73 -1.48 1.97 -7.05
C ASP A 73 -1.49 0.43 -7.01
N SER A 74 -2.23 -0.18 -7.93
CA SER A 74 -2.31 -1.64 -8.08
C SER A 74 -0.99 -2.30 -8.49
N SER A 75 0.04 -1.52 -8.83
CA SER A 75 1.39 -2.05 -9.12
C SER A 75 2.27 -2.11 -7.87
N GLY A 76 1.87 -1.45 -6.78
CA GLY A 76 2.67 -1.29 -5.57
C GLY A 76 3.84 -0.30 -5.70
N ARG A 77 4.11 0.18 -6.91
CA ARG A 77 5.32 0.96 -7.26
C ARG A 77 5.09 2.46 -7.36
N ASN A 78 3.85 2.88 -7.54
CA ASN A 78 3.52 4.29 -7.69
C ASN A 78 2.79 4.78 -6.44
N CYS A 79 3.51 5.51 -5.61
CA CYS A 79 3.01 6.08 -4.39
C CYS A 79 2.26 7.39 -4.64
N SER A 80 1.16 7.59 -3.92
CA SER A 80 0.35 8.81 -3.92
C SER A 80 0.48 9.60 -2.62
N ARG A 81 0.92 8.97 -1.53
CA ARG A 81 1.09 9.61 -0.21
C ARG A 81 2.22 8.94 0.57
N CYS A 82 3.14 9.71 1.12
CA CYS A 82 4.28 9.23 1.90
C CYS A 82 4.06 9.34 3.41
N LYS A 83 4.81 8.53 4.18
CA LYS A 83 4.90 8.64 5.64
C LYS A 83 5.52 9.98 6.04
N GLU A 84 5.25 10.40 7.27
CA GLU A 84 5.85 11.61 7.84
C GLU A 84 7.38 11.52 7.80
N GLY A 85 8.05 12.64 7.46
CA GLY A 85 9.49 12.69 7.23
C GLY A 85 9.94 12.31 5.80
N PHE A 86 9.02 11.92 4.92
CA PHE A 86 9.29 11.60 3.52
C PHE A 86 8.52 12.52 2.57
N TYR A 87 9.15 12.86 1.44
CA TYR A 87 8.53 13.62 0.36
C TYR A 87 8.19 12.73 -0.82
N LEU A 88 7.03 13.00 -1.43
CA LEU A 88 6.61 12.32 -2.65
C LEU A 88 7.30 12.94 -3.86
N LEU A 89 8.05 12.13 -4.59
CA LEU A 89 8.68 12.52 -5.84
C LEU A 89 8.56 11.42 -6.88
N SER A 90 7.99 11.76 -8.05
CA SER A 90 7.73 10.85 -9.18
C SER A 90 7.19 9.47 -8.76
N GLY A 91 6.25 9.43 -7.82
CA GLY A 91 5.65 8.19 -7.33
C GLY A 91 6.50 7.42 -6.30
N SER A 92 7.59 7.97 -5.79
CA SER A 92 8.46 7.35 -4.77
C SER A 92 8.58 8.24 -3.55
N CYS A 93 8.75 7.63 -2.37
CA CYS A 93 8.90 8.36 -1.11
C CYS A 93 10.38 8.47 -0.72
N ILE A 94 10.89 9.70 -0.67
CA ILE A 94 12.31 9.99 -0.42
C ILE A 94 12.45 10.68 0.93
N ALA A 95 13.46 10.27 1.70
CA ALA A 95 13.72 10.82 3.01
C ALA A 95 14.12 12.30 2.89
N SER A 96 13.51 13.14 3.73
CA SER A 96 13.70 14.59 3.75
C SER A 96 15.15 15.03 3.99
N ASP A 97 15.91 14.24 4.73
CA ASP A 97 17.32 14.45 5.07
C ASP A 97 18.30 14.07 3.94
N ARG A 98 17.87 13.20 3.01
CA ARG A 98 18.69 12.76 1.87
C ARG A 98 18.53 13.61 0.62
N CYS A 99 17.60 14.57 0.65
CA CYS A 99 17.43 15.52 -0.43
C CYS A 99 18.50 16.60 -0.34
N HIS A 100 19.67 16.36 -0.93
CA HIS A 100 20.65 17.42 -1.13
C HIS A 100 20.24 18.25 -2.34
N ASN A 101 19.96 19.55 -2.12
CA ASN A 101 19.81 20.48 -3.23
C ASN A 101 21.08 20.42 -4.08
N GLY A 102 20.93 20.03 -5.34
CA GLY A 102 22.02 20.14 -6.31
C GLY A 102 22.45 21.60 -6.42
N ASP A 103 23.76 21.84 -6.55
CA ASP A 103 24.27 23.10 -7.07
C ASP A 103 23.57 23.40 -8.43
N GLU A 104 23.46 24.65 -8.82
CA GLU A 104 22.74 25.09 -10.03
C GLU A 104 23.21 24.32 -11.28
N MET A 105 24.52 24.10 -11.42
CA MET A 105 25.11 23.30 -12.51
C MET A 105 24.72 21.82 -12.43
N PHE A 106 24.57 21.27 -11.23
CA PHE A 106 24.16 19.88 -11.02
C PHE A 106 22.66 19.70 -11.28
N CYS A 107 21.83 20.68 -10.92
CA CYS A 107 20.40 20.67 -11.24
C CYS A 107 20.17 20.60 -12.77
N GLU A 108 20.90 21.39 -13.56
CA GLU A 108 20.78 21.37 -15.03
C GLU A 108 21.16 20.01 -15.63
N MET A 109 22.19 19.35 -15.10
CA MET A 109 22.56 17.99 -15.50
C MET A 109 21.45 16.97 -15.16
N VAL A 110 20.90 17.06 -13.94
CA VAL A 110 19.84 16.18 -13.44
C VAL A 110 18.58 16.30 -14.31
N LYS A 111 18.19 17.53 -14.68
CA LYS A 111 17.09 17.79 -15.61
C LYS A 111 17.38 17.26 -17.01
N SER A 112 18.52 17.64 -17.60
CA SER A 112 18.88 17.32 -18.98
C SER A 112 18.94 15.81 -19.24
N ASN A 113 19.33 15.03 -18.24
CA ASN A 113 19.42 13.57 -18.32
C ASN A 113 18.16 12.85 -17.81
N LYS A 114 17.09 13.58 -17.46
CA LYS A 114 15.83 13.03 -16.91
C LYS A 114 16.06 12.10 -15.72
N LEU A 115 17.01 12.45 -14.85
CA LEU A 115 17.40 11.59 -13.74
C LEU A 115 16.27 11.42 -12.73
N CYS A 116 15.37 12.39 -12.60
CA CYS A 116 14.19 12.32 -11.73
C CYS A 116 13.08 11.37 -12.22
N GLU A 117 13.15 10.89 -13.46
CA GLU A 117 12.28 9.83 -13.99
C GLU A 117 12.84 8.43 -13.68
N ARG A 118 14.08 8.36 -13.20
CA ARG A 118 14.79 7.11 -12.92
C ARG A 118 14.90 6.89 -11.42
N LYS A 119 14.23 5.84 -10.91
CA LYS A 119 14.26 5.44 -9.48
C LYS A 119 15.64 5.47 -8.81
N PRO A 120 16.76 4.99 -9.40
CA PRO A 120 18.05 5.04 -8.71
C PRO A 120 18.60 6.45 -8.48
N PHE A 121 18.17 7.45 -9.27
CA PHE A 121 18.72 8.81 -9.23
C PHE A 121 17.75 9.83 -8.61
N ILE A 122 16.56 9.39 -8.23
CA ILE A 122 15.51 10.28 -7.74
C ILE A 122 15.88 10.98 -6.42
N GLN A 123 16.77 10.40 -5.63
CA GLN A 123 17.33 10.97 -4.40
C GLN A 123 18.11 12.28 -4.62
N PHE A 124 18.59 12.54 -5.83
CA PHE A 124 19.30 13.78 -6.19
C PHE A 124 18.35 14.91 -6.60
N CYS A 125 17.04 14.65 -6.60
CA CYS A 125 16.03 15.58 -7.09
C CYS A 125 15.33 16.25 -5.91
N CYS A 126 15.57 17.55 -5.74
CA CYS A 126 14.91 18.36 -4.72
C CYS A 126 14.01 19.44 -5.31
N ARG A 127 13.22 20.08 -4.44
CA ARG A 127 12.25 21.12 -4.82
C ARG A 127 12.87 22.26 -5.63
N THR A 128 14.13 22.64 -5.36
CA THR A 128 14.85 23.67 -6.12
C THR A 128 15.18 23.22 -7.54
N CYS A 129 15.65 21.99 -7.75
CA CYS A 129 15.93 21.46 -9.09
C CYS A 129 14.65 21.21 -9.93
N LEU A 130 13.49 21.03 -9.28
CA LEU A 130 12.19 20.85 -9.95
C LEU A 130 11.47 22.17 -10.25
N LEU A 131 11.79 23.25 -9.53
CA LEU A 131 11.19 24.58 -9.71
C LEU A 131 12.02 25.51 -10.62
N ALA A 132 13.31 25.25 -10.80
CA ALA A 132 14.03 25.85 -11.91
C ALA A 132 13.41 25.28 -13.20
N GLY A 133 12.75 26.13 -13.99
CA GLY A 133 12.23 25.75 -15.31
C GLY A 133 13.31 25.26 -16.25
#